data_AF-A0A7S6LYS4-F1
#
_entry.id   AF-A0A7S6LYS4-F1
#
_cell.length_a   1.000
_cell.length_b   1.000
_cell.length_c   1.000
_cell.angle_alpha   90.00
_cell.angle_beta   90.00
_cell.angle_gamma   90.00
#
_symmetry.space_group_name_H-M   'P 1'
#
loop_
_entity.id
_entity.type
_entity.pdbx_description
1 polymer ?
#
loop_
_entity_poly.entity_id
_entity_poly.type
_entity_poly.pdbx_seq_one_letter_code
_entity_poly.pdbx_strand_id
1 'polypeptide(L)'
;MARFNKKLWLRSRWQNGIFTALFLILVGTLGYLAQEFRIQWDISQNNRNSLSQASIDLLQTLDDPLHVTVYATQQDLQLGDIRGIISNFISIYQRIKPDLTLNFIDPVEQPQQAQSAGVRLNGEIVISYKQRKERLTSINEQAFSNALVRLARTEKKQLLILSGHGERKMDGITQRDLGNFGKKLQETGFESTLFSLTDPPEIPDTGVLVITSPQIELLEGEVKKILDYLARGGNLLWLVDIGSLNGLLPLAEKLGIVFTPGVIVDPQANRLRVPTTFALATRYGAHAVTENFDYITVFPFARQLILEEGTDWHRTILAEAAPEGWVETGSTDSSEGEITFDEENDVSGPISVAVALSRVVEDREQRIIVAGSGHFLANGYLGNGGNLDLGMNMINWLAGDEAFIPIQPRATLDSQLALSELQLTLIVTGFLIILPLVFLISGISINWYRKRR
;
A
#
# COMPACT_ATOMS: atom_id res chain seq x y z
N MET A 1 -9.55 -83.64 -14.67
CA MET A 1 -8.48 -83.11 -15.55
C MET A 1 -8.84 -81.70 -16.00
N ALA A 2 -8.35 -80.65 -15.33
CA ALA A 2 -8.46 -79.28 -15.82
C ALA A 2 -7.22 -78.98 -16.68
N ARG A 3 -7.40 -78.86 -18.00
CA ARG A 3 -6.32 -78.46 -18.92
C ARG A 3 -5.93 -77.02 -18.63
N PHE A 4 -4.82 -76.82 -17.92
CA PHE A 4 -4.23 -75.51 -17.69
C PHE A 4 -3.78 -74.93 -19.04
N ASN A 5 -4.56 -73.98 -19.56
CA ASN A 5 -4.35 -73.40 -20.88
C ASN A 5 -3.19 -72.41 -20.80
N LYS A 6 -1.95 -72.88 -21.05
CA LYS A 6 -0.71 -72.07 -21.03
C LYS A 6 -0.82 -70.75 -21.81
N LYS A 7 -1.65 -70.69 -22.86
CA LYS A 7 -1.91 -69.46 -23.66
C LYS A 7 -2.62 -68.35 -22.87
N LEU A 8 -3.57 -68.69 -21.99
CA LEU A 8 -4.28 -67.73 -21.12
C LEU A 8 -3.37 -67.21 -20.00
N TRP A 9 -2.53 -68.08 -19.44
CA TRP A 9 -1.55 -67.71 -18.41
C TRP A 9 -0.45 -66.78 -18.94
N LEU A 10 0.07 -67.04 -20.15
CA LEU A 10 1.02 -66.12 -20.81
C LEU A 10 0.37 -64.77 -21.14
N ARG A 11 -0.87 -64.74 -21.64
CA ARG A 11 -1.60 -63.49 -21.92
C ARG A 11 -1.79 -62.64 -20.67
N SER A 12 -2.18 -63.26 -19.56
CA SER A 12 -2.37 -62.56 -18.28
C SER A 12 -1.05 -62.04 -17.69
N ARG A 13 0.07 -62.77 -17.82
CA ARG A 13 1.40 -62.26 -17.43
C ARG A 13 1.87 -61.11 -18.30
N TRP A 14 1.57 -61.13 -19.59
CA TRP A 14 1.87 -60.02 -20.51
C TRP A 14 1.02 -58.78 -20.21
N GLN A 15 -0.28 -58.95 -19.95
CA GLN A 15 -1.15 -57.84 -19.52
C GLN A 15 -0.68 -57.24 -18.18
N ASN A 16 -0.37 -58.07 -17.19
CA ASN A 16 0.14 -57.60 -15.91
C ASN A 16 1.52 -56.93 -16.06
N GLY A 17 2.39 -57.45 -16.92
CA GLY A 17 3.69 -56.84 -17.21
C GLY A 17 3.59 -55.48 -17.89
N ILE A 18 2.70 -55.34 -18.89
CA ILE A 18 2.42 -54.06 -19.56
C ILE A 18 1.80 -53.08 -18.56
N PHE A 19 0.85 -53.51 -17.73
CA PHE A 19 0.25 -52.68 -16.70
C PHE A 19 1.30 -52.16 -15.70
N THR A 20 2.16 -53.04 -15.19
CA THR A 20 3.24 -52.64 -14.28
C THR A 20 4.23 -51.68 -14.95
N ALA A 21 4.58 -51.91 -16.22
CA ALA A 21 5.46 -51.01 -16.96
C ALA A 21 4.84 -49.62 -17.17
N LEU A 22 3.56 -49.56 -17.57
CA LEU A 22 2.83 -48.30 -17.71
C LEU A 22 2.67 -47.59 -16.36
N PHE A 23 2.44 -48.34 -15.29
CA PHE A 23 2.35 -47.78 -13.94
C PHE A 23 3.69 -47.19 -13.47
N LEU A 24 4.80 -47.88 -13.71
CA LEU A 24 6.13 -47.35 -13.39
C LEU A 24 6.48 -46.11 -14.22
N ILE A 25 6.11 -46.12 -15.52
CA ILE A 25 6.26 -44.94 -16.38
C ILE A 25 5.44 -43.78 -15.83
N LEU A 26 4.17 -44.01 -15.47
CA LEU A 26 3.28 -42.99 -14.89
C LEU A 26 3.85 -42.42 -13.59
N VAL A 27 4.30 -43.28 -12.66
CA VAL A 27 4.92 -42.84 -11.40
C VAL A 27 6.19 -42.03 -11.68
N GLY A 28 7.02 -42.45 -12.64
CA GLY A 28 8.20 -41.71 -13.06
C GLY A 28 7.87 -40.36 -13.68
N THR A 29 6.83 -40.29 -14.54
CA THR A 29 6.39 -39.03 -15.15
C THR A 29 5.77 -38.09 -14.11
N LEU A 30 4.97 -38.62 -13.19
CA LEU A 30 4.41 -37.84 -12.08
C LEU A 30 5.51 -37.32 -11.16
N GLY A 31 6.54 -38.12 -10.87
CA GLY A 31 7.71 -37.68 -10.10
C GLY A 31 8.48 -36.57 -10.79
N TYR A 32 8.71 -36.70 -12.10
CA TYR A 32 9.35 -35.68 -12.92
C TYR A 32 8.53 -34.38 -12.98
N LEU A 33 7.23 -34.48 -13.26
CA LEU A 33 6.32 -33.33 -13.29
C LEU A 33 6.21 -32.66 -11.92
N ALA A 34 6.24 -33.42 -10.82
CA ALA A 34 6.23 -32.85 -9.47
C ALA A 34 7.54 -32.12 -9.11
N GLN A 35 8.65 -32.49 -9.74
CA GLN A 35 9.93 -31.81 -9.55
C GLN A 35 10.02 -30.52 -10.39
N GLU A 36 9.52 -30.56 -11.62
CA GLU A 36 9.52 -29.41 -12.54
C GLU A 36 8.44 -28.38 -12.17
N PHE A 37 7.22 -28.85 -11.88
CA PHE A 37 6.06 -28.01 -11.61
C PHE A 37 5.68 -28.07 -10.12
N ARG A 38 6.31 -27.21 -9.31
CA ARG A 38 5.89 -26.99 -7.92
C ARG A 38 4.68 -26.06 -7.88
N ILE A 39 3.48 -26.63 -7.84
CA ILE A 39 2.24 -25.89 -7.56
C ILE A 39 2.08 -25.78 -6.04
N GLN A 40 1.89 -24.56 -5.54
CA GLN A 40 1.54 -24.31 -4.14
C GLN A 40 0.29 -23.45 -4.10
N TRP A 41 -0.65 -23.81 -3.23
CA TRP A 41 -1.85 -23.03 -2.98
C TRP A 41 -1.77 -22.46 -1.56
N ASP A 42 -1.97 -21.15 -1.46
CA ASP A 42 -2.11 -20.51 -0.16
C ASP A 42 -3.57 -20.61 0.28
N ILE A 43 -3.80 -21.30 1.39
CA ILE A 43 -5.13 -21.52 1.97
C ILE A 43 -5.36 -20.57 3.16
N SER A 44 -4.41 -19.67 3.45
CA SER A 44 -4.56 -18.73 4.55
C SER A 44 -5.65 -17.69 4.26
N GLN A 45 -6.36 -17.25 5.31
CA GLN A 45 -7.54 -16.37 5.19
C GLN A 45 -7.23 -15.05 4.50
N ASN A 46 -5.96 -14.60 4.51
CA ASN A 46 -5.51 -13.39 3.83
C ASN A 46 -4.29 -13.59 2.92
N ASN A 47 -4.12 -14.80 2.36
CA ASN A 47 -3.06 -15.07 1.38
C ASN A 47 -1.65 -14.66 1.89
N ARG A 48 -1.35 -14.91 3.17
CA ARG A 48 -0.15 -14.46 3.90
C ARG A 48 1.15 -15.15 3.45
N ASN A 49 1.05 -16.29 2.79
CA ASN A 49 2.18 -17.02 2.22
C ASN A 49 2.37 -16.74 0.72
N SER A 50 1.65 -15.76 0.19
CA SER A 50 1.78 -15.24 -1.17
C SER A 50 2.07 -13.74 -1.13
N LEU A 51 2.73 -13.24 -2.17
CA LEU A 51 2.97 -11.81 -2.30
C LEU A 51 1.67 -11.08 -2.68
N SER A 52 1.57 -9.82 -2.26
CA SER A 52 0.58 -8.91 -2.81
C SER A 52 0.80 -8.67 -4.31
N GLN A 53 -0.27 -8.33 -5.04
CA GLN A 53 -0.17 -8.02 -6.48
C GLN A 53 0.83 -6.89 -6.72
N ALA A 54 0.79 -5.85 -5.89
CA ALA A 54 1.72 -4.74 -5.96
C ALA A 54 3.21 -5.16 -5.75
N SER A 55 3.49 -6.10 -4.84
CA SER A 55 4.85 -6.66 -4.71
C SER A 55 5.28 -7.45 -5.94
N ILE A 56 4.35 -8.15 -6.61
CA ILE A 56 4.62 -8.86 -7.86
C ILE A 56 4.93 -7.86 -8.97
N ASP A 57 4.11 -6.82 -9.13
CA ASP A 57 4.29 -5.80 -10.17
C ASP A 57 5.60 -5.02 -9.96
N LEU A 58 5.96 -4.71 -8.71
CA LEU A 58 7.27 -4.12 -8.38
C LEU A 58 8.42 -5.02 -8.81
N LEU A 59 8.37 -6.31 -8.50
CA LEU A 59 9.43 -7.26 -8.87
C LEU A 59 9.57 -7.40 -10.39
N GLN A 60 8.46 -7.33 -11.13
CA GLN A 60 8.45 -7.37 -12.59
C GLN A 60 9.07 -6.12 -13.23
N THR A 61 9.06 -4.98 -12.52
CA THR A 61 9.68 -3.73 -12.96
C THR A 61 11.21 -3.72 -12.73
N LEU A 62 11.74 -4.66 -11.93
CA LEU A 62 13.18 -4.77 -11.67
C LEU A 62 13.86 -5.65 -12.73
N ASP A 63 14.47 -5.04 -13.74
CA ASP A 63 15.13 -5.77 -14.83
C ASP A 63 16.47 -6.42 -14.44
N ASP A 64 17.18 -5.86 -13.46
CA ASP A 64 18.52 -6.34 -13.09
C ASP A 64 18.49 -7.43 -11.99
N PRO A 65 19.58 -8.23 -11.86
CA PRO A 65 19.72 -9.20 -10.78
C PRO A 65 19.66 -8.57 -9.39
N LEU A 66 18.96 -9.24 -8.47
CA LEU A 66 18.80 -8.81 -7.10
C LEU A 66 19.61 -9.70 -6.15
N HIS A 67 20.55 -9.13 -5.42
CA HIS A 67 21.37 -9.89 -4.47
C HIS A 67 20.93 -9.60 -3.04
N VAL A 68 20.50 -10.63 -2.31
CA VAL A 68 20.12 -10.55 -0.90
C VAL A 68 21.17 -11.27 -0.08
N THR A 69 21.86 -10.53 0.78
CA THR A 69 22.88 -11.06 1.70
C THR A 69 22.39 -10.94 3.13
N VAL A 70 22.28 -12.06 3.81
CA VAL A 70 21.80 -12.14 5.18
C VAL A 70 22.96 -12.38 6.11
N TYR A 71 23.11 -11.51 7.09
CA TYR A 71 24.15 -11.60 8.10
C TYR A 71 23.56 -12.23 9.37
N ALA A 72 23.61 -13.55 9.44
CA ALA A 72 22.99 -14.32 10.51
C ALA A 72 23.85 -15.51 10.96
N THR A 73 23.97 -15.70 12.27
CA THR A 73 24.54 -16.93 12.87
C THR A 73 23.65 -18.15 12.56
N GLN A 74 24.22 -19.36 12.65
CA GLN A 74 23.45 -20.61 12.45
C GLN A 74 22.37 -20.85 13.51
N GLN A 75 22.62 -20.44 14.75
CA GLN A 75 21.66 -20.53 15.84
C GLN A 75 21.63 -19.19 16.57
N ASP A 76 20.45 -18.61 16.67
CA ASP A 76 20.21 -17.44 17.51
C ASP A 76 19.51 -17.86 18.80
N LEU A 77 19.95 -17.29 19.92
CA LEU A 77 19.46 -17.65 21.26
C LEU A 77 17.98 -17.25 21.49
N GLN A 78 17.42 -16.32 20.70
CA GLN A 78 16.04 -15.84 20.83
C GLN A 78 15.13 -16.28 19.69
N LEU A 79 15.63 -16.32 18.46
CA LEU A 79 14.82 -16.56 17.26
C LEU A 79 14.96 -17.98 16.68
N GLY A 80 15.88 -18.79 17.20
CA GLY A 80 16.12 -20.15 16.70
C GLY A 80 16.81 -20.16 15.33
N ASP A 81 16.24 -20.87 14.35
CA ASP A 81 16.77 -20.97 12.99
C ASP A 81 16.37 -19.75 12.12
N ILE A 82 17.04 -18.61 12.37
CA ILE A 82 16.85 -17.38 11.59
C ILE A 82 17.10 -17.63 10.09
N ARG A 83 18.09 -18.47 9.76
CA ARG A 83 18.44 -18.75 8.35
C ARG A 83 17.28 -19.45 7.64
N GLY A 84 16.63 -20.41 8.29
CA GLY A 84 15.43 -21.08 7.78
C GLY A 84 14.26 -20.11 7.59
N ILE A 85 14.01 -19.23 8.56
CA ILE A 85 12.92 -18.23 8.48
C ILE A 85 13.12 -17.30 7.28
N ILE A 86 14.33 -16.74 7.12
CA ILE A 86 14.63 -15.82 6.01
C ILE A 86 14.65 -16.54 4.68
N SER A 87 15.21 -17.75 4.62
CA SER A 87 15.19 -18.58 3.41
C SER A 87 13.77 -18.83 2.92
N ASN A 88 12.85 -19.21 3.83
CA ASN A 88 11.45 -19.40 3.50
C ASN A 88 10.80 -18.11 3.00
N PHE A 89 11.05 -16.97 3.66
CA PHE A 89 10.52 -15.67 3.24
C PHE A 89 11.00 -15.28 1.83
N ILE A 90 12.31 -15.34 1.58
CA ILE A 90 12.91 -14.98 0.28
C ILE A 90 12.54 -15.96 -0.82
N SER A 91 12.30 -17.24 -0.49
CA SER A 91 11.85 -18.24 -1.47
C SER A 91 10.53 -17.87 -2.16
N ILE A 92 9.69 -17.05 -1.53
CA ILE A 92 8.44 -16.57 -2.13
C ILE A 92 8.77 -15.56 -3.25
N TYR A 93 9.75 -14.67 -3.02
CA TYR A 93 10.22 -13.68 -4.00
C TYR A 93 10.99 -14.34 -5.16
N GLN A 94 11.81 -15.35 -4.88
CA GLN A 94 12.58 -16.09 -5.90
C GLN A 94 11.70 -16.80 -6.94
N ARG A 95 10.44 -17.11 -6.60
CA ARG A 95 9.49 -17.70 -7.55
C ARG A 95 9.05 -16.72 -8.62
N ILE A 96 8.93 -15.45 -8.26
CA ILE A 96 8.52 -14.38 -9.16
C ILE A 96 9.74 -13.83 -9.91
N LYS A 97 10.86 -13.71 -9.21
CA LYS A 97 12.13 -13.17 -9.73
C LYS A 97 13.26 -14.21 -9.59
N PRO A 98 13.43 -15.13 -10.56
CA PRO A 98 14.40 -16.24 -10.47
C PRO A 98 15.87 -15.80 -10.39
N ASP A 99 16.18 -14.58 -10.83
CA ASP A 99 17.49 -13.94 -10.74
C ASP A 99 17.77 -13.29 -9.37
N LEU A 100 16.89 -13.50 -8.38
CA LEU A 100 17.12 -13.15 -6.98
C LEU A 100 18.01 -14.20 -6.30
N THR A 101 19.24 -13.82 -5.94
CA THR A 101 20.17 -14.70 -5.22
C THR A 101 20.15 -14.44 -3.72
N LEU A 102 20.13 -15.50 -2.91
CA LEU A 102 20.21 -15.42 -1.45
C LEU A 102 21.54 -16.00 -0.94
N ASN A 103 22.30 -15.20 -0.21
CA ASN A 103 23.56 -15.60 0.41
C ASN A 103 23.50 -15.39 1.93
N PHE A 104 24.08 -16.33 2.69
CA PHE A 104 24.23 -16.19 4.15
C PHE A 104 25.70 -15.97 4.49
N ILE A 105 25.96 -14.97 5.32
CA ILE A 105 27.28 -14.69 5.90
C ILE A 105 27.13 -14.79 7.41
N ASP A 106 28.01 -15.57 8.05
CA ASP A 106 28.09 -15.58 9.51
C ASP A 106 28.94 -14.40 9.98
N PRO A 107 28.38 -13.44 10.75
CA PRO A 107 29.15 -12.29 11.24
C PRO A 107 30.29 -12.68 12.18
N VAL A 108 30.20 -13.85 12.84
CA VAL A 108 31.22 -14.36 13.77
C VAL A 108 32.39 -14.98 12.99
N GLU A 109 32.10 -15.74 11.94
CA GLU A 109 33.15 -16.36 11.12
C GLU A 109 33.81 -15.36 10.16
N GLN A 110 33.05 -14.37 9.66
CA GLN A 110 33.49 -13.42 8.64
C GLN A 110 33.27 -11.94 9.08
N PRO A 111 33.94 -11.49 10.16
CA PRO A 111 33.70 -10.16 10.74
C PRO A 111 34.06 -9.00 9.79
N GLN A 112 35.07 -9.17 8.93
CA GLN A 112 35.46 -8.14 7.97
C GLN A 112 34.36 -7.83 6.95
N GLN A 113 33.64 -8.86 6.47
CA GLN A 113 32.56 -8.67 5.51
C GLN A 113 31.35 -7.99 6.17
N ALA A 114 30.99 -8.40 7.38
CA ALA A 114 29.93 -7.76 8.16
C ALA A 114 30.25 -6.28 8.46
N GLN A 115 31.49 -5.98 8.85
CA GLN A 115 31.92 -4.61 9.14
C GLN A 115 31.93 -3.74 7.87
N SER A 116 32.38 -4.28 6.73
CA SER A 116 32.36 -3.55 5.45
C SER A 116 30.94 -3.23 4.95
N ALA A 117 29.97 -4.08 5.28
CA ALA A 117 28.56 -3.85 4.98
C ALA A 117 27.86 -2.95 6.03
N GLY A 118 28.57 -2.56 7.09
CA GLY A 118 28.06 -1.73 8.18
C GLY A 118 27.00 -2.41 9.03
N VAL A 119 26.99 -3.74 9.07
CA VAL A 119 26.01 -4.56 9.81
C VAL A 119 26.31 -4.48 11.30
N ARG A 120 25.28 -4.27 12.13
CA ARG A 120 25.43 -4.11 13.58
C ARG A 120 24.70 -5.17 14.38
N LEU A 121 23.63 -5.75 13.84
CA LEU A 121 22.77 -6.72 14.50
C LEU A 121 22.81 -8.07 13.79
N ASN A 122 22.61 -9.15 14.56
CA ASN A 122 22.41 -10.49 14.02
C ASN A 122 21.04 -10.55 13.32
N GLY A 123 21.00 -11.11 12.11
CA GLY A 123 19.77 -11.20 11.30
C GLY A 123 19.50 -10.00 10.40
N GLU A 124 20.44 -9.05 10.25
CA GLU A 124 20.31 -7.98 9.26
C GLU A 124 20.38 -8.51 7.82
N ILE A 125 19.53 -7.95 6.98
CA ILE A 125 19.45 -8.25 5.55
C ILE A 125 19.99 -7.06 4.77
N VAL A 126 20.95 -7.30 3.89
CA VAL A 126 21.48 -6.32 2.94
C VAL A 126 21.00 -6.70 1.54
N ILE A 127 20.22 -5.82 0.93
CA ILE A 127 19.70 -5.98 -0.43
C ILE A 127 20.55 -5.11 -1.35
N SER A 128 21.09 -5.69 -2.41
CA SER A 128 21.87 -5.00 -3.43
C SER A 128 21.17 -5.09 -4.78
N TYR A 129 20.94 -3.94 -5.40
CA TYR A 129 20.37 -3.80 -6.74
C TYR A 129 21.17 -2.76 -7.51
N LYS A 130 21.71 -3.13 -8.68
CA LYS A 130 22.71 -2.32 -9.40
C LYS A 130 23.88 -1.94 -8.47
N GLN A 131 24.19 -0.65 -8.35
CA GLN A 131 25.24 -0.10 -7.48
C GLN A 131 24.70 0.33 -6.10
N ARG A 132 23.43 0.05 -5.77
CA ARG A 132 22.77 0.52 -4.57
C ARG A 132 22.58 -0.60 -3.57
N LYS A 133 22.62 -0.24 -2.30
CA LYS A 133 22.44 -1.17 -1.18
C LYS A 133 21.46 -0.58 -0.18
N GLU A 134 20.52 -1.40 0.26
CA GLU A 134 19.57 -1.10 1.32
C GLU A 134 19.71 -2.14 2.43
N ARG A 135 19.44 -1.71 3.67
CA ARG A 135 19.58 -2.56 4.85
C ARG A 135 18.26 -2.66 5.57
N LEU A 136 17.95 -3.86 6.02
CA LEU A 136 16.73 -4.17 6.75
C LEU A 136 17.05 -4.92 8.03
N THR A 137 16.39 -4.51 9.10
CA THR A 137 16.42 -5.17 10.41
C THR A 137 15.19 -6.02 10.65
N SER A 138 14.12 -5.84 9.86
CA SER A 138 12.85 -6.57 10.02
C SER A 138 12.52 -7.37 8.77
N ILE A 139 11.98 -8.57 8.99
CA ILE A 139 11.64 -9.54 7.95
C ILE A 139 10.12 -9.54 7.77
N ASN A 140 9.62 -8.62 6.96
CA ASN A 140 8.22 -8.57 6.55
C ASN A 140 8.10 -8.00 5.13
N GLU A 141 7.00 -8.28 4.46
CA GLU A 141 6.76 -7.87 3.06
C GLU A 141 6.80 -6.35 2.90
N GLN A 142 6.22 -5.58 3.83
CA GLN A 142 6.20 -4.13 3.76
C GLN A 142 7.62 -3.54 3.78
N ALA A 143 8.45 -3.95 4.74
CA ALA A 143 9.82 -3.47 4.88
C ALA A 143 10.69 -3.87 3.68
N PHE A 144 10.55 -5.12 3.22
CA PHE A 144 11.28 -5.63 2.07
C PHE A 144 10.90 -4.90 0.78
N SER A 145 9.60 -4.76 0.52
CA SER A 145 9.11 -4.13 -0.69
C SER A 145 9.40 -2.62 -0.72
N ASN A 146 9.28 -1.93 0.42
CA ASN A 146 9.71 -0.53 0.51
C ASN A 146 11.20 -0.37 0.20
N ALA A 147 12.06 -1.28 0.69
CA ALA A 147 13.49 -1.25 0.34
C ALA A 147 13.72 -1.48 -1.16
N LEU A 148 12.97 -2.37 -1.79
CA LEU A 148 13.02 -2.56 -3.23
C LEU A 148 12.59 -1.29 -3.99
N VAL A 149 11.51 -0.62 -3.57
CA VAL A 149 11.10 0.67 -4.15
C VAL A 149 12.24 1.69 -4.04
N ARG A 150 12.87 1.83 -2.87
CA ARG A 150 14.01 2.76 -2.69
C ARG A 150 15.21 2.42 -3.57
N LEU A 151 15.49 1.13 -3.76
CA LEU A 151 16.55 0.65 -4.65
C LEU A 151 16.24 0.86 -6.13
N ALA A 152 14.97 0.71 -6.51
CA ALA A 152 14.49 0.82 -7.88
C ALA A 152 14.49 2.26 -8.39
N ARG A 153 14.13 3.22 -7.53
CA ARG A 153 14.16 4.65 -7.86
C ARG A 153 15.58 5.05 -8.22
N THR A 154 15.78 5.61 -9.41
CA THR A 154 17.09 6.01 -9.93
C THR A 154 17.57 7.33 -9.31
N GLU A 155 16.69 8.18 -8.81
CA GLU A 155 17.07 9.41 -8.11
C GLU A 155 16.15 9.64 -6.91
N LYS A 156 16.68 10.22 -5.83
CA LYS A 156 15.83 10.66 -4.73
C LYS A 156 14.99 11.84 -5.24
N LYS A 157 13.69 11.62 -5.39
CA LYS A 157 12.75 12.68 -5.77
C LYS A 157 12.57 13.61 -4.57
N GLN A 158 12.88 14.89 -4.77
CA GLN A 158 12.76 15.91 -3.73
C GLN A 158 11.34 16.46 -3.67
N LEU A 159 10.77 16.51 -2.47
CA LEU A 159 9.52 17.20 -2.18
C LEU A 159 9.85 18.51 -1.49
N LEU A 160 9.52 19.62 -2.13
CA LEU A 160 9.76 20.97 -1.61
C LEU A 160 8.52 21.38 -0.83
N ILE A 161 8.60 21.32 0.50
CA ILE A 161 7.47 21.63 1.38
C ILE A 161 7.49 23.12 1.68
N LEU A 162 6.48 23.85 1.21
CA LEU A 162 6.38 25.27 1.48
C LEU A 162 6.35 25.52 3.00
N SER A 163 7.11 26.51 3.43
CA SER A 163 7.22 26.91 4.82
C SER A 163 7.36 28.42 4.96
N GLY A 164 6.80 28.97 6.04
CA GLY A 164 6.94 30.39 6.40
C GLY A 164 5.61 31.04 6.76
N HIS A 165 4.49 30.43 6.36
CA HIS A 165 3.16 31.02 6.43
C HIS A 165 2.19 30.18 7.30
N GLY A 166 2.70 29.31 8.17
CA GLY A 166 1.89 28.54 9.13
C GLY A 166 1.31 27.23 8.58
N GLU A 167 1.92 26.73 7.50
CA GLU A 167 1.60 25.47 6.82
C GLU A 167 1.70 24.25 7.76
N ARG A 168 1.06 23.16 7.36
CA ARG A 168 1.22 21.87 8.06
C ARG A 168 2.62 21.33 7.85
N LYS A 169 3.25 20.89 8.93
CA LYS A 169 4.63 20.38 8.89
C LYS A 169 4.67 18.91 8.47
N MET A 170 5.57 18.56 7.55
CA MET A 170 5.79 17.17 7.13
C MET A 170 6.54 16.31 8.16
N ASP A 171 7.16 16.93 9.15
CA ASP A 171 7.82 16.30 10.30
C ASP A 171 7.06 16.57 11.61
N GLY A 172 5.89 17.21 11.54
CA GLY A 172 5.13 17.61 12.71
C GLY A 172 4.35 16.46 13.34
N ILE A 173 4.31 16.44 14.67
CA ILE A 173 3.67 15.38 15.47
C ILE A 173 2.22 15.71 15.87
N THR A 174 1.75 16.93 15.62
CA THR A 174 0.40 17.35 16.03
C THR A 174 -0.66 16.71 15.14
N GLN A 175 -1.91 16.62 15.59
CA GLN A 175 -3.01 16.05 14.79
C GLN A 175 -3.25 16.79 13.47
N ARG A 176 -2.92 18.08 13.41
CA ARG A 176 -3.06 18.94 12.23
C ARG A 176 -1.92 18.74 11.22
N ASP A 177 -0.74 18.33 11.68
CA ASP A 177 0.46 18.17 10.85
C ASP A 177 0.41 16.88 9.99
N LEU A 178 1.37 16.74 9.08
CA LEU A 178 1.47 15.63 8.13
C LEU A 178 2.60 14.64 8.49
N GLY A 179 3.09 14.62 9.74
CA GLY A 179 4.25 13.81 10.16
C GLY A 179 4.20 12.32 9.80
N ASN A 180 3.05 11.68 10.00
CA ASN A 180 2.87 10.27 9.68
C ASN A 180 2.92 10.02 8.16
N PHE A 181 2.37 10.95 7.38
CA PHE A 181 2.42 10.90 5.92
C PHE A 181 3.86 11.15 5.42
N GLY A 182 4.54 12.15 5.95
CA GLY A 182 5.96 12.43 5.68
C GLY A 182 6.87 11.24 6.00
N LYS A 183 6.62 10.56 7.12
CA LYS A 183 7.34 9.32 7.47
C LYS A 183 7.10 8.21 6.45
N LYS A 184 5.85 8.01 6.00
CA LYS A 184 5.56 7.01 4.95
C LYS A 184 6.26 7.36 3.64
N LEU A 185 6.26 8.63 3.23
CA LEU A 185 6.99 9.12 2.06
C LEU A 185 8.49 8.81 2.16
N GLN A 186 9.09 9.09 3.32
CA GLN A 186 10.49 8.78 3.59
C GLN A 186 10.79 7.26 3.51
N GLU A 187 9.91 6.43 4.08
CA GLU A 187 10.02 4.96 4.00
C GLU A 187 9.99 4.46 2.54
N THR A 188 9.31 5.18 1.64
CA THR A 188 9.23 4.84 0.20
C THR A 188 10.28 5.54 -0.68
N GLY A 189 11.19 6.32 -0.10
CA GLY A 189 12.35 6.89 -0.81
C GLY A 189 12.21 8.35 -1.26
N PHE A 190 11.15 9.06 -0.84
CA PHE A 190 11.05 10.50 -1.04
C PHE A 190 11.87 11.25 0.01
N GLU A 191 12.43 12.39 -0.38
CA GLU A 191 13.13 13.30 0.53
C GLU A 191 12.37 14.62 0.62
N SER A 192 11.78 14.91 1.78
CA SER A 192 11.06 16.16 2.04
C SER A 192 12.03 17.23 2.57
N THR A 193 12.13 18.34 1.86
CA THR A 193 12.94 19.50 2.25
C THR A 193 12.03 20.69 2.50
N LEU A 194 12.17 21.35 3.65
CA LEU A 194 11.48 22.61 3.92
C LEU A 194 12.01 23.69 2.98
N PHE A 195 11.10 24.41 2.33
CA PHE A 195 11.42 25.44 1.36
C PHE A 195 10.76 26.75 1.78
N SER A 196 11.58 27.78 1.98
CA SER A 196 11.14 29.14 2.28
C SER A 196 11.26 30.01 1.03
N LEU A 197 10.27 30.88 0.80
CA LEU A 197 10.27 31.83 -0.30
C LEU A 197 11.03 33.14 0.04
N THR A 198 11.48 33.30 1.29
CA THR A 198 12.25 34.47 1.76
C THR A 198 13.77 34.28 1.54
N ASP A 199 14.35 35.20 0.76
CA ASP A 199 15.79 35.53 0.66
C ASP A 199 16.81 34.40 0.35
N PRO A 200 17.32 34.34 -0.90
CA PRO A 200 16.69 33.83 -2.11
C PRO A 200 16.84 32.30 -2.25
N PRO A 201 15.75 31.60 -2.60
CA PRO A 201 15.87 30.56 -3.61
C PRO A 201 14.74 30.66 -4.66
N GLU A 202 15.10 30.63 -5.95
CA GLU A 202 14.17 30.20 -6.99
C GLU A 202 13.79 28.74 -6.74
N ILE A 203 12.52 28.39 -6.97
CA ILE A 203 12.07 27.01 -6.79
C ILE A 203 12.77 26.16 -7.87
N PRO A 204 13.55 25.13 -7.51
CA PRO A 204 14.26 24.30 -8.47
C PRO A 204 13.29 23.40 -9.24
N ASP A 205 13.59 23.16 -10.51
CA ASP A 205 12.74 22.39 -11.44
C ASP A 205 12.76 20.88 -11.20
N THR A 206 13.57 20.42 -10.23
CA THR A 206 13.82 18.99 -9.96
C THR A 206 12.87 18.39 -8.93
N GLY A 207 12.10 19.22 -8.21
CA GLY A 207 11.23 18.77 -7.12
C GLY A 207 9.75 18.97 -7.40
N VAL A 208 8.91 18.29 -6.61
CA VAL A 208 7.46 18.57 -6.53
C VAL A 208 7.25 19.58 -5.41
N LEU A 209 6.64 20.73 -5.72
CA LEU A 209 6.24 21.70 -4.70
C LEU A 209 5.00 21.20 -3.97
N VAL A 210 4.99 21.29 -2.64
CA VAL A 210 3.85 20.89 -1.81
C VAL A 210 3.41 22.08 -0.96
N ILE A 211 2.17 22.53 -1.16
CA ILE A 211 1.56 23.64 -0.42
C ILE A 211 0.46 23.07 0.48
N THR A 212 0.61 23.18 1.80
CA THR A 212 -0.26 22.50 2.78
C THR A 212 -1.13 23.48 3.58
N SER A 213 -1.97 24.24 2.88
CA SER A 213 -2.88 25.27 3.41
C SER A 213 -2.18 26.30 4.33
N PRO A 214 -1.52 27.33 3.75
CA PRO A 214 -0.99 28.47 4.50
C PRO A 214 -2.04 29.08 5.43
N GLN A 215 -1.61 29.66 6.54
CA GLN A 215 -2.46 30.33 7.53
C GLN A 215 -2.26 31.85 7.55
N ILE A 216 -1.19 32.32 6.92
CA ILE A 216 -0.85 33.73 6.74
C ILE A 216 -0.78 33.99 5.26
N GLU A 217 -1.23 35.17 4.85
CA GLU A 217 -1.19 35.61 3.47
C GLU A 217 0.24 35.66 2.92
N LEU A 218 0.46 35.03 1.76
CA LEU A 218 1.71 35.12 1.02
C LEU A 218 1.83 36.49 0.36
N LEU A 219 3.06 37.01 0.33
CA LEU A 219 3.34 38.27 -0.37
C LEU A 219 3.23 38.08 -1.89
N GLU A 220 2.85 39.13 -2.61
CA GLU A 220 2.71 39.09 -4.08
C GLU A 220 3.99 38.58 -4.78
N GLY A 221 5.17 38.98 -4.27
CA GLY A 221 6.45 38.51 -4.79
C GLY A 221 6.70 37.01 -4.57
N GLU A 222 6.14 36.42 -3.51
CA GLU A 222 6.21 34.99 -3.23
C GLU A 222 5.26 34.20 -4.13
N VAL A 223 4.02 34.69 -4.28
CA VAL A 223 3.02 34.12 -5.21
C VAL A 223 3.57 34.14 -6.64
N LYS A 224 4.21 35.23 -7.06
CA LYS A 224 4.84 35.33 -8.37
C LYS A 224 5.88 34.22 -8.61
N LYS A 225 6.72 33.90 -7.62
CA LYS A 225 7.70 32.81 -7.74
C LYS A 225 7.03 31.45 -7.96
N ILE A 226 5.91 31.19 -7.29
CA ILE A 226 5.13 29.97 -7.48
C ILE A 226 4.56 29.94 -8.91
N LEU A 227 4.00 31.04 -9.39
CA LEU A 227 3.47 31.16 -10.75
C LEU A 227 4.57 30.97 -11.82
N ASP A 228 5.75 31.53 -11.60
CA ASP A 228 6.92 31.40 -12.48
C ASP A 228 7.45 29.94 -12.50
N TYR A 229 7.45 29.26 -11.36
CA TYR A 229 7.75 27.83 -11.28
C TYR A 229 6.75 26.98 -12.08
N LEU A 230 5.45 27.26 -11.98
CA LEU A 230 4.44 26.56 -12.78
C LEU A 230 4.51 26.91 -14.26
N ALA A 231 4.91 28.14 -14.62
CA ALA A 231 5.12 28.53 -16.00
C ALA A 231 6.26 27.73 -16.66
N ARG A 232 7.30 27.36 -15.88
CA ARG A 232 8.43 26.52 -16.29
C ARG A 232 8.14 25.02 -16.29
N GLY A 233 6.90 24.60 -16.02
CA GLY A 233 6.52 23.19 -16.02
C GLY A 233 6.67 22.46 -14.67
N GLY A 234 6.85 23.20 -13.57
CA GLY A 234 6.95 22.61 -12.23
C GLY A 234 5.71 21.84 -11.76
N ASN A 235 5.90 20.79 -10.96
CA ASN A 235 4.84 19.93 -10.45
C ASN A 235 4.36 20.39 -9.06
N LEU A 236 3.06 20.30 -8.80
CA LEU A 236 2.46 20.84 -7.57
C LEU A 236 1.46 19.87 -6.93
N LEU A 237 1.61 19.66 -5.62
CA LEU A 237 0.52 19.23 -4.75
C LEU A 237 0.01 20.44 -3.97
N TRP A 238 -1.25 20.81 -4.17
CA TRP A 238 -1.89 21.89 -3.42
C TRP A 238 -3.04 21.35 -2.58
N LEU A 239 -2.86 21.37 -1.27
CA LEU A 239 -3.88 21.02 -0.30
C LEU A 239 -4.53 22.30 0.22
N VAL A 240 -5.84 22.41 0.04
CA VAL A 240 -6.60 23.63 0.32
C VAL A 240 -7.70 23.32 1.33
N ASP A 241 -7.66 23.98 2.48
CA ASP A 241 -8.75 23.90 3.45
C ASP A 241 -9.86 24.93 3.15
N ILE A 242 -10.96 24.83 3.89
CA ILE A 242 -11.99 25.85 3.94
C ILE A 242 -11.43 27.21 4.40
N GLY A 243 -12.02 28.29 3.90
CA GLY A 243 -11.63 29.67 4.23
C GLY A 243 -10.78 30.34 3.14
N SER A 244 -9.95 31.30 3.57
CA SER A 244 -9.12 32.14 2.71
C SER A 244 -8.03 31.32 1.99
N LEU A 245 -7.76 31.66 0.72
CA LEU A 245 -6.61 31.13 -0.03
C LEU A 245 -5.29 31.80 0.36
N ASN A 246 -5.31 32.80 1.24
CA ASN A 246 -4.13 33.45 1.82
C ASN A 246 -3.12 33.92 0.75
N GLY A 247 -3.62 34.68 -0.24
CA GLY A 247 -2.82 35.24 -1.33
C GLY A 247 -2.71 34.32 -2.56
N LEU A 248 -3.17 33.06 -2.50
CA LEU A 248 -3.06 32.09 -3.61
C LEU A 248 -4.22 32.16 -4.62
N LEU A 249 -5.06 33.21 -4.60
CA LEU A 249 -6.11 33.38 -5.62
C LEU A 249 -5.54 33.44 -7.06
N PRO A 250 -4.44 34.17 -7.34
CA PRO A 250 -3.84 34.16 -8.69
C PRO A 250 -3.36 32.77 -9.14
N LEU A 251 -3.01 31.89 -8.19
CA LEU A 251 -2.68 30.50 -8.48
C LEU A 251 -3.94 29.72 -8.88
N ALA A 252 -5.07 29.91 -8.18
CA ALA A 252 -6.34 29.30 -8.55
C ALA A 252 -6.78 29.70 -9.97
N GLU A 253 -6.71 30.99 -10.28
CA GLU A 253 -7.03 31.54 -11.61
C GLU A 253 -6.12 30.96 -12.71
N LYS A 254 -4.81 30.85 -12.44
CA LYS A 254 -3.85 30.24 -13.39
C LYS A 254 -4.14 28.76 -13.67
N LEU A 255 -4.72 28.05 -12.71
CA LEU A 255 -5.12 26.65 -12.84
C LEU A 255 -6.55 26.48 -13.42
N GLY A 256 -7.34 27.55 -13.49
CA GLY A 256 -8.75 27.49 -13.86
C GLY A 256 -9.58 26.69 -12.85
N ILE A 257 -9.30 26.89 -11.55
CA ILE A 257 -10.03 26.24 -10.46
C ILE A 257 -10.75 27.31 -9.65
N VAL A 258 -12.06 27.17 -9.54
CA VAL A 258 -12.89 27.98 -8.64
C VAL A 258 -13.13 27.21 -7.35
N PHE A 259 -12.75 27.83 -6.24
CA PHE A 259 -13.00 27.29 -4.90
C PHE A 259 -14.25 27.94 -4.32
N THR A 260 -15.32 27.17 -4.16
CA THR A 260 -16.56 27.72 -3.59
C THR A 260 -16.37 28.07 -2.10
N PRO A 261 -17.13 29.05 -1.57
CA PRO A 261 -17.32 29.16 -0.14
C PRO A 261 -18.11 27.94 0.38
N GLY A 262 -18.06 27.71 1.69
CA GLY A 262 -18.82 26.65 2.35
C GLY A 262 -18.05 25.37 2.63
N VAL A 263 -18.74 24.42 3.26
CA VAL A 263 -18.22 23.11 3.67
C VAL A 263 -19.13 22.01 3.14
N ILE A 264 -18.54 20.90 2.72
CA ILE A 264 -19.31 19.75 2.26
C ILE A 264 -19.93 19.02 3.45
N VAL A 265 -21.24 18.80 3.39
CA VAL A 265 -22.05 18.05 4.35
C VAL A 265 -22.48 16.74 3.71
N ASP A 266 -22.14 15.62 4.36
CA ASP A 266 -22.47 14.26 3.96
C ASP A 266 -23.28 13.56 5.05
N PRO A 267 -24.61 13.40 4.87
CA PRO A 267 -25.46 12.68 5.82
C PRO A 267 -25.08 11.21 6.02
N GLN A 268 -24.39 10.59 5.04
CA GLN A 268 -23.98 9.19 5.14
C GLN A 268 -22.93 8.98 6.24
N ALA A 269 -22.16 10.02 6.55
CA ALA A 269 -21.17 10.03 7.63
C ALA A 269 -21.80 9.66 9.00
N ASN A 270 -23.04 10.08 9.26
CA ASN A 270 -23.77 9.73 10.49
C ASN A 270 -23.97 8.21 10.64
N ARG A 271 -24.15 7.46 9.54
CA ARG A 271 -24.29 6.00 9.58
C ARG A 271 -23.01 5.32 10.09
N LEU A 272 -21.87 5.96 9.85
CA LEU A 272 -20.55 5.55 10.33
C LEU A 272 -20.18 6.18 11.69
N ARG A 273 -21.11 6.93 12.30
CA ARG A 273 -20.91 7.65 13.58
C ARG A 273 -19.74 8.64 13.55
N VAL A 274 -19.51 9.26 12.40
CA VAL A 274 -18.54 10.37 12.23
C VAL A 274 -19.29 11.65 11.85
N PRO A 275 -18.71 12.85 12.09
CA PRO A 275 -19.37 14.12 11.80
C PRO A 275 -19.80 14.24 10.34
N THR A 276 -20.93 14.90 10.07
CA THR A 276 -21.45 15.12 8.71
C THR A 276 -20.53 15.97 7.85
N THR A 277 -19.61 16.74 8.42
CA THR A 277 -18.58 17.48 7.68
C THR A 277 -17.45 16.58 7.15
N PHE A 278 -17.54 15.27 7.34
CA PHE A 278 -16.58 14.29 6.81
C PHE A 278 -17.14 13.75 5.49
N ALA A 279 -16.77 14.40 4.40
CA ALA A 279 -17.22 14.01 3.07
C ALA A 279 -16.61 12.65 2.68
N LEU A 280 -17.46 11.68 2.37
CA LEU A 280 -17.03 10.34 1.97
C LEU A 280 -16.90 10.27 0.46
N ALA A 281 -15.67 10.11 -0.04
CA ALA A 281 -15.40 9.88 -1.44
C ALA A 281 -15.60 8.41 -1.78
N THR A 282 -16.44 8.16 -2.77
CA THR A 282 -16.83 6.80 -3.21
C THR A 282 -16.79 6.65 -4.73
N ARG A 283 -16.59 7.76 -5.46
CA ARG A 283 -16.44 7.77 -6.93
C ARG A 283 -15.08 8.35 -7.28
N TYR A 284 -14.34 7.60 -8.06
CA TYR A 284 -13.00 7.98 -8.51
C TYR A 284 -12.95 8.05 -10.04
N GLY A 285 -12.25 9.05 -10.58
CA GLY A 285 -12.07 9.19 -12.02
C GLY A 285 -11.13 8.14 -12.60
N ALA A 286 -11.19 7.92 -13.91
CA ALA A 286 -10.23 7.09 -14.62
C ALA A 286 -8.89 7.83 -14.74
N HIS A 287 -7.95 7.54 -13.83
CA HIS A 287 -6.65 8.18 -13.76
C HIS A 287 -5.62 7.26 -13.10
N ALA A 288 -4.34 7.39 -13.42
CA ALA A 288 -3.26 6.55 -12.84
C ALA A 288 -3.22 6.59 -11.30
N VAL A 289 -3.57 7.73 -10.69
CA VAL A 289 -3.65 7.90 -9.22
C VAL A 289 -4.73 7.01 -8.59
N THR A 290 -5.80 6.72 -9.32
CA THR A 290 -7.00 6.03 -8.84
C THR A 290 -7.23 4.70 -9.56
N GLU A 291 -6.25 4.23 -10.31
CA GLU A 291 -6.29 2.93 -10.97
C GLU A 291 -6.31 1.81 -9.91
N ASN A 292 -7.28 0.89 -10.02
CA ASN A 292 -7.52 -0.18 -9.04
C ASN A 292 -7.70 0.33 -7.58
N PHE A 293 -8.27 1.53 -7.42
CA PHE A 293 -8.51 2.14 -6.12
C PHE A 293 -9.93 1.82 -5.61
N ASP A 294 -10.03 0.81 -4.74
CA ASP A 294 -11.31 0.27 -4.25
C ASP A 294 -11.70 0.74 -2.84
N TYR A 295 -10.98 1.70 -2.26
CA TYR A 295 -11.19 2.17 -0.90
C TYR A 295 -12.03 3.44 -0.85
N ILE A 296 -12.85 3.59 0.18
CA ILE A 296 -13.48 4.87 0.51
C ILE A 296 -12.42 5.78 1.12
N THR A 297 -12.36 7.04 0.67
CA THR A 297 -11.53 8.08 1.29
C THR A 297 -12.40 9.09 2.02
N VAL A 298 -11.87 9.69 3.07
CA VAL A 298 -12.59 10.60 3.96
C VAL A 298 -11.92 11.95 3.93
N PHE A 299 -12.65 12.99 3.54
CA PHE A 299 -12.17 14.37 3.48
C PHE A 299 -12.89 15.24 4.53
N PRO A 300 -12.31 15.40 5.73
CA PRO A 300 -12.87 16.30 6.74
C PRO A 300 -12.82 17.76 6.28
N PHE A 301 -13.88 18.50 6.54
CA PHE A 301 -13.99 19.93 6.25
C PHE A 301 -13.63 20.24 4.80
N ALA A 302 -14.14 19.42 3.88
CA ALA A 302 -13.84 19.55 2.47
C ALA A 302 -14.60 20.72 1.84
N ARG A 303 -13.99 21.35 0.84
CA ARG A 303 -14.60 22.35 -0.03
C ARG A 303 -14.68 21.84 -1.46
N GLN A 304 -15.67 22.32 -2.20
CA GLN A 304 -15.85 21.95 -3.61
C GLN A 304 -14.79 22.61 -4.50
N LEU A 305 -14.34 21.85 -5.50
CA LEU A 305 -13.49 22.30 -6.58
C LEU A 305 -14.28 22.32 -7.89
N ILE A 306 -14.45 23.50 -8.49
CA ILE A 306 -15.09 23.66 -9.80
C ILE A 306 -13.99 23.94 -10.84
N LEU A 307 -13.99 23.16 -11.91
CA LEU A 307 -13.04 23.32 -13.02
C LEU A 307 -13.65 24.24 -14.08
N GLU A 308 -12.94 25.31 -14.44
CA GLU A 308 -13.34 26.20 -15.52
C GLU A 308 -13.07 25.56 -16.89
N GLU A 309 -13.90 25.89 -17.87
CA GLU A 309 -13.71 25.49 -19.27
C GLU A 309 -12.67 26.37 -19.99
N GLY A 310 -12.18 25.91 -21.15
CA GLY A 310 -11.32 26.75 -22.02
C GLY A 310 -9.86 26.92 -21.58
N THR A 311 -9.37 26.16 -20.61
CA THR A 311 -7.95 26.17 -20.21
C THR A 311 -7.10 25.18 -21.00
N ASP A 312 -5.78 25.42 -21.07
CA ASP A 312 -4.78 24.55 -21.71
C ASP A 312 -4.52 23.24 -20.94
N TRP A 313 -5.20 23.02 -19.81
CA TRP A 313 -5.01 21.85 -18.96
C TRP A 313 -5.87 20.68 -19.42
N HIS A 314 -5.25 19.50 -19.48
CA HIS A 314 -5.99 18.24 -19.37
C HIS A 314 -6.42 18.07 -17.91
N ARG A 315 -7.70 17.81 -17.69
CA ARG A 315 -8.37 17.89 -16.39
C ARG A 315 -9.05 16.58 -16.10
N THR A 316 -8.80 16.01 -14.92
CA THR A 316 -9.49 14.81 -14.45
C THR A 316 -9.91 15.00 -12.99
N ILE A 317 -11.19 14.75 -12.69
CA ILE A 317 -11.66 14.68 -11.30
C ILE A 317 -11.14 13.37 -10.72
N LEU A 318 -10.31 13.44 -9.68
CA LEU A 318 -9.75 12.26 -9.02
C LEU A 318 -10.75 11.64 -8.07
N ALA A 319 -11.45 12.46 -7.27
CA ALA A 319 -12.38 11.98 -6.27
C ALA A 319 -13.60 12.90 -6.18
N GLU A 320 -14.78 12.28 -6.21
CA GLU A 320 -16.05 12.91 -5.86
C GLU A 320 -16.57 12.31 -4.55
N ALA A 321 -17.01 13.20 -3.67
CA ALA A 321 -17.53 12.87 -2.35
C ALA A 321 -18.99 13.27 -2.20
N ALA A 322 -19.60 12.75 -1.13
CA ALA A 322 -20.93 13.11 -0.69
C ALA A 322 -21.97 13.02 -1.83
N PRO A 323 -22.19 11.82 -2.42
CA PRO A 323 -23.12 11.65 -3.54
C PRO A 323 -24.58 12.01 -3.19
N GLU A 324 -24.95 11.92 -1.92
CA GLU A 324 -26.25 12.34 -1.37
C GLU A 324 -26.12 13.55 -0.43
N GLY A 325 -24.99 14.25 -0.50
CA GLY A 325 -24.70 15.42 0.33
C GLY A 325 -24.82 16.74 -0.44
N TRP A 326 -24.36 17.81 0.18
CA TRP A 326 -24.39 19.15 -0.40
C TRP A 326 -23.23 20.02 0.10
N VAL A 327 -23.00 21.15 -0.57
CA VAL A 327 -22.14 22.23 -0.09
C VAL A 327 -22.98 23.19 0.73
N GLU A 328 -22.74 23.25 2.04
CA GLU A 328 -23.36 24.19 2.98
C GLU A 328 -22.61 25.53 2.92
N THR A 329 -23.27 26.56 2.40
CA THR A 329 -22.69 27.90 2.24
C THR A 329 -23.15 28.91 3.30
N GLY A 330 -24.12 28.52 4.14
CA GLY A 330 -24.71 29.35 5.19
C GLY A 330 -23.89 29.46 6.48
N SER A 331 -24.44 30.21 7.44
CA SER A 331 -23.86 30.38 8.78
C SER A 331 -23.81 29.03 9.51
N THR A 332 -22.61 28.55 9.81
CA THR A 332 -22.38 27.36 10.64
C THR A 332 -22.71 27.58 12.13
N ASP A 333 -23.25 28.75 12.52
CA ASP A 333 -23.65 29.10 13.91
C ASP A 333 -25.02 28.54 14.33
N SER A 334 -25.46 27.42 13.76
CA SER A 334 -26.62 26.70 14.31
C SER A 334 -26.16 25.79 15.44
N SER A 335 -25.91 26.40 16.61
CA SER A 335 -25.52 25.74 17.85
C SER A 335 -26.48 24.65 18.35
N GLU A 336 -27.68 24.48 17.78
CA GLU A 336 -28.70 23.54 18.29
C GLU A 336 -29.65 22.93 17.21
N GLY A 337 -29.30 22.90 15.92
CA GLY A 337 -30.17 22.36 14.85
C GLY A 337 -29.49 21.35 13.92
N GLU A 338 -30.23 20.35 13.42
CA GLU A 338 -29.78 19.49 12.32
C GLU A 338 -29.52 20.35 11.07
N ILE A 339 -28.34 20.24 10.48
CA ILE A 339 -27.98 20.93 9.22
C ILE A 339 -28.83 20.27 8.12
N THR A 340 -29.74 21.04 7.53
CA THR A 340 -30.67 20.60 6.47
C THR A 340 -30.37 21.33 5.17
N PHE A 341 -30.45 20.61 4.05
CA PHE A 341 -30.25 21.16 2.72
C PHE A 341 -31.22 22.32 2.39
N ASP A 342 -30.67 23.43 1.92
CA ASP A 342 -31.38 24.60 1.41
C ASP A 342 -31.29 24.69 -0.13
N GLU A 343 -32.41 24.44 -0.81
CA GLU A 343 -32.48 24.46 -2.29
C GLU A 343 -32.07 25.81 -2.92
N GLU A 344 -32.16 26.93 -2.20
CA GLU A 344 -31.81 28.25 -2.74
C GLU A 344 -30.31 28.57 -2.66
N ASN A 345 -29.60 28.01 -1.66
CA ASN A 345 -28.24 28.40 -1.32
C ASN A 345 -27.21 27.26 -1.41
N ASP A 346 -27.66 26.01 -1.40
CA ASP A 346 -26.77 24.84 -1.35
C ASP A 346 -26.62 24.17 -2.71
N VAL A 347 -25.44 23.57 -2.92
CA VAL A 347 -25.13 22.80 -4.13
C VAL A 347 -25.21 21.32 -3.82
N SER A 348 -26.16 20.62 -4.43
CA SER A 348 -26.31 19.16 -4.27
C SER A 348 -25.15 18.40 -4.92
N GLY A 349 -24.77 17.28 -4.31
CA GLY A 349 -23.72 16.40 -4.81
C GLY A 349 -24.09 15.56 -6.03
N PRO A 350 -23.15 14.75 -6.56
CA PRO A 350 -21.80 14.49 -6.04
C PRO A 350 -20.85 15.68 -6.19
N ILE A 351 -19.90 15.81 -5.25
CA ILE A 351 -19.07 17.02 -5.12
C ILE A 351 -17.60 16.67 -5.37
N SER A 352 -16.98 17.33 -6.34
CA SER A 352 -15.55 17.19 -6.64
C SER A 352 -14.69 17.72 -5.50
N VAL A 353 -13.84 16.87 -4.92
CA VAL A 353 -12.95 17.19 -3.79
C VAL A 353 -11.47 17.06 -4.11
N ALA A 354 -11.12 16.38 -5.21
CA ALA A 354 -9.74 16.30 -5.68
C ALA A 354 -9.70 16.27 -7.20
N VAL A 355 -8.77 17.01 -7.80
CA VAL A 355 -8.60 17.14 -9.25
C VAL A 355 -7.13 17.00 -9.63
N ALA A 356 -6.87 16.37 -10.76
CA ALA A 356 -5.58 16.32 -11.42
C ALA A 356 -5.61 17.21 -12.67
N LEU A 357 -4.52 17.95 -12.87
CA LEU A 357 -4.26 18.75 -14.05
C LEU A 357 -2.94 18.27 -14.66
N SER A 358 -2.91 18.09 -15.98
CA SER A 358 -1.67 17.87 -16.71
C SER A 358 -1.63 18.63 -18.02
N ARG A 359 -0.42 18.95 -18.47
CA ARG A 359 -0.17 19.50 -19.82
C ARG A 359 1.28 19.24 -20.20
N VAL A 360 1.58 19.37 -21.48
CA VAL A 360 2.96 19.32 -21.97
C VAL A 360 3.53 20.74 -21.98
N VAL A 361 4.63 20.95 -21.27
CA VAL A 361 5.42 22.20 -21.31
C VAL A 361 6.79 21.85 -21.86
N GLU A 362 7.13 22.44 -23.00
CA GLU A 362 8.28 22.04 -23.81
C GLU A 362 8.16 20.55 -24.20
N ASP A 363 8.99 19.68 -23.61
CA ASP A 363 8.98 18.22 -23.83
C ASP A 363 8.71 17.42 -22.54
N ARG A 364 8.20 18.09 -21.49
CA ARG A 364 7.92 17.46 -20.19
C ARG A 364 6.44 17.55 -19.85
N GLU A 365 5.91 16.46 -19.31
CA GLU A 365 4.58 16.48 -18.75
C GLU A 365 4.60 17.18 -17.38
N GLN A 366 3.94 18.32 -17.30
CA GLN A 366 3.66 19.02 -16.06
C GLN A 366 2.43 18.40 -15.40
N ARG A 367 2.53 18.13 -14.09
CA ARG A 367 1.52 17.43 -13.30
C ARG A 367 1.17 18.21 -12.04
N ILE A 368 -0.12 18.43 -11.81
CA ILE A 368 -0.62 19.18 -10.65
C ILE A 368 -1.81 18.42 -10.05
N ILE A 369 -1.86 18.35 -8.72
CA ILE A 369 -3.02 17.85 -7.99
C ILE A 369 -3.47 18.92 -7.01
N VAL A 370 -4.78 19.17 -6.99
CA VAL A 370 -5.42 20.05 -6.02
C VAL A 370 -6.45 19.24 -5.25
N ALA A 371 -6.39 19.30 -3.92
CA ALA A 371 -7.36 18.65 -3.05
C ALA A 371 -8.03 19.70 -2.14
N GLY A 372 -9.36 19.70 -2.13
CA GLY A 372 -10.22 20.59 -1.36
C GLY A 372 -10.31 20.25 0.13
N SER A 373 -9.30 19.58 0.68
CA SER A 373 -9.06 19.46 2.11
C SER A 373 -7.61 19.03 2.29
N GLY A 374 -6.84 19.70 3.14
CA GLY A 374 -5.54 19.20 3.60
C GLY A 374 -5.65 18.28 4.80
N HIS A 375 -6.84 18.20 5.42
CA HIS A 375 -7.06 17.38 6.60
C HIS A 375 -6.99 15.88 6.33
N PHE A 376 -7.36 15.39 5.15
CA PHE A 376 -7.36 13.95 4.87
C PHE A 376 -5.98 13.29 5.02
N LEU A 377 -4.89 14.06 4.82
CA LEU A 377 -3.51 13.60 5.04
C LEU A 377 -2.95 13.95 6.43
N ALA A 378 -3.68 14.71 7.23
CA ALA A 378 -3.24 15.09 8.57
C ALA A 378 -3.20 13.89 9.51
N ASN A 379 -2.31 13.93 10.50
CA ASN A 379 -2.08 12.84 11.45
C ASN A 379 -3.37 12.34 12.11
N GLY A 380 -4.33 13.23 12.37
CA GLY A 380 -5.63 12.88 12.95
C GLY A 380 -6.57 12.09 12.04
N TYR A 381 -6.34 12.09 10.71
CA TYR A 381 -7.27 11.54 9.71
C TYR A 381 -6.62 10.63 8.66
N LEU A 382 -5.29 10.55 8.63
CA LEU A 382 -4.54 9.75 7.66
C LEU A 382 -4.92 8.27 7.67
N GLY A 383 -5.31 7.75 8.84
CA GLY A 383 -5.73 6.36 9.02
C GLY A 383 -7.19 6.06 8.62
N ASN A 384 -7.94 7.05 8.13
CA ASN A 384 -9.32 6.85 7.70
C ASN A 384 -9.37 6.30 6.27
N GLY A 385 -10.03 5.16 6.09
CA GLY A 385 -10.24 4.58 4.77
C GLY A 385 -8.92 4.41 4.00
N GLY A 386 -8.93 4.75 2.72
CA GLY A 386 -7.75 4.74 1.83
C GLY A 386 -6.97 6.06 1.77
N ASN A 387 -7.05 6.93 2.78
CA ASN A 387 -6.47 8.29 2.71
C ASN A 387 -4.95 8.28 2.51
N LEU A 388 -4.25 7.43 3.25
CA LEU A 388 -2.81 7.23 3.08
C LEU A 388 -2.49 6.82 1.64
N ASP A 389 -3.26 5.88 1.12
CA ASP A 389 -3.03 5.26 -0.18
C ASP A 389 -3.24 6.27 -1.30
N LEU A 390 -4.35 7.00 -1.25
CA LEU A 390 -4.62 8.09 -2.18
C LEU A 390 -3.50 9.14 -2.14
N GLY A 391 -3.09 9.58 -0.94
CA GLY A 391 -2.00 10.54 -0.79
C GLY A 391 -0.67 10.07 -1.37
N MET A 392 -0.34 8.80 -1.18
CA MET A 392 0.87 8.22 -1.74
C MET A 392 0.77 8.08 -3.27
N ASN A 393 -0.38 7.69 -3.81
CA ASN A 393 -0.61 7.61 -5.25
C ASN A 393 -0.47 8.99 -5.91
N MET A 394 -1.02 10.03 -5.28
CA MET A 394 -0.88 11.43 -5.71
C MET A 394 0.59 11.84 -5.83
N ILE A 395 1.40 11.60 -4.79
CA ILE A 395 2.82 11.97 -4.81
C ILE A 395 3.62 11.14 -5.85
N ASN A 396 3.35 9.85 -5.99
CA ASN A 396 4.01 9.03 -6.99
C ASN A 396 3.73 9.51 -8.42
N TRP A 397 2.47 9.83 -8.72
CA TRP A 397 2.11 10.40 -10.01
C TRP A 397 2.77 11.76 -10.24
N LEU A 398 2.76 12.66 -9.24
CA LEU A 398 3.43 13.96 -9.35
C LEU A 398 4.95 13.84 -9.54
N ALA A 399 5.57 12.77 -9.04
CA ALA A 399 7.00 12.52 -9.19
C ALA A 399 7.39 11.84 -10.51
N GLY A 400 6.42 11.42 -11.33
CA GLY A 400 6.65 10.64 -12.55
C GLY A 400 6.94 9.16 -12.30
N ASP A 401 6.61 8.65 -11.12
CA ASP A 401 7.01 7.35 -10.59
C ASP A 401 5.78 6.42 -10.44
N GLU A 402 4.93 6.39 -11.47
CA GLU A 402 3.67 5.60 -11.49
C GLU A 402 3.91 4.10 -11.27
N ALA A 403 5.07 3.58 -11.69
CA ALA A 403 5.47 2.20 -11.46
C ALA A 403 5.72 1.87 -9.96
N PHE A 404 5.74 2.87 -9.07
CA PHE A 404 6.03 2.73 -7.64
C PHE A 404 4.87 3.17 -6.73
N ILE A 405 3.65 3.27 -7.29
CA ILE A 405 2.41 3.43 -6.53
C ILE A 405 2.35 2.31 -5.46
N PRO A 406 2.23 2.67 -4.16
CA PRO A 406 2.72 1.86 -3.05
C PRO A 406 1.97 0.55 -2.81
N ILE A 407 2.71 -0.32 -2.15
CA ILE A 407 2.34 -1.68 -1.77
C ILE A 407 1.58 -1.66 -0.45
N GLN A 408 0.37 -2.21 -0.48
CA GLN A 408 -0.49 -2.36 0.69
C GLN A 408 0.04 -3.43 1.64
N PRO A 409 0.25 -3.14 2.94
CA PRO A 409 0.34 -4.20 3.92
C PRO A 409 -1.04 -4.85 4.06
N ARG A 410 -1.15 -6.13 3.69
CA ARG A 410 -2.35 -6.93 4.01
C ARG A 410 -2.48 -7.04 5.53
N ALA A 411 -3.61 -6.60 6.08
CA ALA A 411 -3.86 -6.71 7.52
C ALA A 411 -3.77 -8.17 7.99
N THR A 412 -2.97 -8.44 9.01
CA THR A 412 -2.83 -9.79 9.58
C THR A 412 -3.99 -10.12 10.51
N LEU A 413 -5.15 -10.43 9.93
CA LEU A 413 -6.37 -10.78 10.67
C LEU A 413 -6.19 -12.03 11.56
N ASP A 414 -5.25 -12.91 11.20
CA ASP A 414 -5.01 -14.19 11.91
C ASP A 414 -3.82 -14.15 12.87
N SER A 415 -3.34 -12.96 13.24
CA SER A 415 -2.21 -12.86 14.18
C SER A 415 -2.59 -13.18 15.62
N GLN A 416 -3.90 -13.16 15.93
CA GLN A 416 -4.43 -13.41 17.26
C GLN A 416 -5.60 -14.39 17.18
N LEU A 417 -5.52 -15.46 17.97
CA LEU A 417 -6.59 -16.46 18.08
C LEU A 417 -7.60 -15.99 19.13
N ALA A 418 -8.59 -15.18 18.72
CA ALA A 418 -9.67 -14.73 19.59
C ALA A 418 -10.81 -15.77 19.60
N LEU A 419 -10.66 -16.83 20.40
CA LEU A 419 -11.74 -17.82 20.59
C LEU A 419 -12.76 -17.30 21.60
N SER A 420 -14.05 -17.45 21.29
CA SER A 420 -15.08 -17.25 22.32
C SER A 420 -14.98 -18.34 23.39
N GLU A 421 -15.46 -18.07 24.62
CA GLU A 421 -15.48 -19.08 25.69
C GLU A 421 -16.19 -20.37 25.26
N LEU A 422 -17.24 -20.25 24.45
CA LEU A 422 -17.98 -21.39 23.91
C LEU A 422 -17.13 -22.22 22.94
N GLN A 423 -16.41 -21.57 22.01
CA GLN A 423 -15.52 -22.25 21.07
C GLN A 423 -14.39 -22.99 21.81
N LEU A 424 -13.79 -22.34 22.80
CA LEU A 424 -12.74 -22.94 23.63
C LEU A 424 -13.29 -24.17 24.40
N THR A 425 -14.48 -24.05 25.00
CA THR A 425 -15.12 -25.14 25.74
C THR A 425 -15.41 -26.33 24.83
N LEU A 426 -15.94 -26.09 23.63
CA LEU A 426 -16.20 -27.16 22.65
C LEU A 426 -14.91 -27.87 22.23
N ILE A 427 -13.83 -27.13 21.95
CA ILE A 427 -12.53 -27.72 21.58
C ILE A 427 -12.00 -28.58 22.74
N VAL A 428 -11.99 -28.05 23.96
CA VAL A 428 -11.48 -28.76 25.14
C VAL A 428 -12.32 -30.01 25.42
N THR A 429 -13.64 -29.90 25.46
CA THR A 429 -14.52 -31.06 25.69
C THR A 429 -14.40 -32.09 24.57
N GLY A 430 -14.34 -31.64 23.31
CA GLY A 430 -14.20 -32.52 22.14
C GLY A 430 -12.90 -33.33 22.18
N PHE A 431 -11.76 -32.68 22.33
CA PHE A 431 -10.45 -33.34 22.25
C PHE A 431 -10.04 -34.04 23.55
N LEU A 432 -10.42 -33.52 24.72
CA LEU A 432 -9.95 -34.03 26.01
C LEU A 432 -10.90 -35.06 26.63
N ILE A 433 -12.19 -35.04 26.26
CA ILE A 433 -13.20 -35.95 26.82
C ILE A 433 -13.77 -36.85 25.73
N ILE A 434 -14.39 -36.28 24.69
CA ILE A 434 -15.13 -37.06 23.69
C ILE A 434 -14.20 -37.99 22.91
N LEU A 435 -13.09 -37.47 22.38
CA LEU A 435 -12.17 -38.25 21.56
C LEU A 435 -11.54 -39.44 22.32
N PRO A 436 -11.02 -39.29 23.56
CA PRO A 436 -10.59 -40.42 24.37
C PRO A 436 -11.71 -41.42 24.67
N LEU A 437 -12.93 -40.97 24.95
CA LEU A 437 -14.07 -41.86 25.17
C LEU A 437 -14.38 -42.69 23.93
N VAL A 438 -14.36 -42.06 22.74
CA VAL A 438 -14.57 -42.75 21.45
C VAL A 438 -13.49 -43.81 21.24
N PHE A 439 -12.23 -43.51 21.52
CA PHE A 439 -11.14 -44.51 21.44
C PHE A 439 -11.30 -45.63 22.47
N LEU A 440 -11.72 -45.32 23.69
CA LEU A 440 -11.95 -46.32 24.73
C LEU A 440 -13.13 -47.24 24.38
N ILE A 441 -14.26 -46.66 23.97
CA ILE A 441 -15.47 -47.40 23.59
C ILE A 441 -15.20 -48.25 22.35
N SER A 442 -14.51 -47.72 21.34
CA SER A 442 -14.15 -48.50 20.15
C SER A 442 -13.21 -49.65 20.51
N GLY A 443 -12.21 -49.43 21.37
CA GLY A 443 -11.33 -50.49 21.88
C GLY A 443 -12.08 -51.59 22.63
N ILE A 444 -12.99 -51.21 23.54
CA ILE A 444 -13.85 -52.16 24.28
C ILE A 444 -14.76 -52.92 23.33
N SER A 445 -15.40 -52.22 22.38
CA SER A 445 -16.32 -52.81 21.41
C SER A 445 -15.62 -53.83 20.51
N ILE A 446 -14.43 -53.51 20.01
CA ILE A 446 -13.60 -54.43 19.20
C ILE A 446 -13.21 -55.66 20.03
N ASN A 447 -12.75 -55.48 21.27
CA ASN A 447 -12.37 -56.60 22.14
C ASN A 447 -13.56 -57.51 22.45
N TRP A 448 -14.73 -56.92 22.72
CA TRP A 448 -15.96 -57.66 22.98
C TRP A 448 -16.45 -58.44 21.74
N TYR A 449 -16.37 -57.84 20.55
CA TYR A 449 -16.68 -58.52 19.30
C TYR A 449 -15.71 -59.67 19.00
N ARG A 450 -14.43 -59.50 19.35
CA ARG A 450 -13.38 -60.51 19.14
C ARG A 450 -13.46 -61.69 20.12
N LYS A 451 -14.09 -61.52 21.29
CA LYS A 451 -14.36 -62.61 22.26
C LYS A 451 -15.64 -63.40 21.94
N ARG A 452 -16.51 -62.87 21.06
CA ARG A 452 -17.75 -63.52 20.61
C ARG A 452 -17.59 -64.30 19.31
N ARG A 453 -16.47 -64.11 18.60
CA ARG A 453 -15.93 -65.08 17.62
C ARG A 453 -14.98 -66.02 18.34
#